data_AF-A0AAV1L4C6-F1
#
_entry.id   AF-A0AAV1L4C6-F1
#
_cell.length_a   1.000
_cell.length_b   1.000
_cell.length_c   1.000
_cell.angle_alpha   90.00
_cell.angle_beta   90.00
_cell.angle_gamma   90.00
#
_symmetry.space_group_name_H-M   'P 1'
#
loop_
_entity.id
_entity.type
_entity.pdbx_description
1 polymer ?
#
loop_
_entity_poly.entity_id
_entity_poly.type
_entity_poly.pdbx_seq_one_letter_code
_entity_poly.pdbx_strand_id
1 'polypeptide(L)'
;MGKGDNQMLAFIFPDTYDEEIQVDQINSFIKRLDEMLPVIGPPLKTEETWVSRHFYLYGKYPVLYGAPLTMSWKRSCRLFWCCNEDYPTIESSLSSLAANLFSAVASDNRTQVLFYIYMFECVGCFQNNIRRPYLQHCPFPQLMKRNPRLTVKTDDVAPKTVSVLSPITAESIIQPSELYWGLLLCPRTLGGYPIVLYPSILVKGFPDQLSYDIATISAYYKTSNRENQESPSKGIEPIPLNSSQLRCFIHEPRSN
;
A
#
# COMPACT_ATOMS: atom_id res chain seq x y z
N MET A 1 -14.74 -26.48 -0.03
CA MET A 1 -14.59 -25.09 0.47
C MET A 1 -15.60 -24.21 -0.26
N GLY A 2 -16.32 -23.32 0.43
CA GLY A 2 -17.29 -22.41 -0.21
C GLY A 2 -17.02 -20.96 0.18
N LYS A 3 -17.15 -20.02 -0.77
CA LYS A 3 -17.13 -18.59 -0.48
C LYS A 3 -18.10 -17.86 -1.40
N GLY A 4 -19.31 -17.59 -0.88
CA GLY A 4 -20.39 -17.00 -1.65
C GLY A 4 -20.91 -17.99 -2.70
N ASP A 5 -20.96 -17.54 -3.95
CA ASP A 5 -21.38 -18.28 -5.14
C ASP A 5 -20.39 -19.38 -5.57
N ASN A 6 -19.10 -19.17 -5.32
CA ASN A 6 -18.05 -20.08 -5.75
C ASN A 6 -17.83 -21.21 -4.75
N GLN A 7 -18.01 -22.45 -5.21
CA GLN A 7 -17.78 -23.66 -4.44
C GLN A 7 -16.69 -24.51 -5.09
N MET A 8 -15.84 -25.11 -4.26
CA MET A 8 -14.78 -26.02 -4.68
C MET A 8 -14.88 -27.32 -3.89
N LEU A 9 -14.87 -28.44 -4.61
CA LEU A 9 -14.82 -29.79 -4.07
C LEU A 9 -13.48 -30.41 -4.44
N ALA A 10 -12.74 -30.90 -3.45
CA ALA A 10 -11.49 -31.62 -3.65
C ALA A 10 -11.76 -33.11 -3.47
N PHE A 11 -11.52 -33.89 -4.52
CA PHE A 11 -11.56 -35.34 -4.46
C PHE A 11 -10.18 -35.87 -4.13
N ILE A 12 -10.11 -36.75 -3.13
CA ILE A 12 -8.89 -37.45 -2.74
C ILE A 12 -9.13 -38.92 -3.05
N PHE A 13 -8.35 -39.47 -3.97
CA PHE A 13 -8.45 -40.87 -4.38
C PHE A 13 -7.36 -41.70 -3.70
N PRO A 14 -7.58 -42.99 -3.47
CA PRO A 14 -6.52 -43.91 -3.07
C PRO A 14 -5.43 -44.02 -4.16
N ASP A 15 -4.19 -44.28 -3.75
CA ASP A 15 -3.05 -44.43 -4.68
C ASP A 15 -3.21 -45.59 -5.66
N THR A 16 -4.12 -46.52 -5.40
CA THR A 16 -4.42 -47.67 -6.27
C THR A 16 -5.31 -47.33 -7.46
N TYR A 17 -5.86 -46.12 -7.52
CA TYR A 17 -6.78 -45.72 -8.59
C TYR A 17 -5.99 -45.12 -9.75
N ASP A 18 -6.09 -45.75 -10.92
CA ASP A 18 -5.59 -45.18 -12.16
C ASP A 18 -6.35 -43.91 -12.56
N GLU A 19 -5.71 -43.06 -13.35
CA GLU A 19 -6.25 -41.76 -13.76
C GLU A 19 -7.61 -41.86 -14.47
N GLU A 20 -7.79 -42.89 -15.31
CA GLU A 20 -9.07 -43.14 -16.00
C GLU A 20 -10.21 -43.39 -14.99
N ILE A 21 -9.94 -44.21 -13.98
CA ILE A 21 -10.92 -44.53 -12.92
C ILE A 21 -11.27 -43.27 -12.13
N GLN A 22 -10.29 -42.41 -11.84
CA GLN A 22 -10.52 -41.15 -11.13
C GLN A 22 -11.44 -40.22 -11.93
N VAL A 23 -11.16 -40.05 -13.23
CA VAL A 23 -11.97 -39.21 -14.13
C VAL A 23 -13.41 -39.74 -14.24
N ASP A 24 -13.59 -41.06 -14.37
CA ASP A 24 -14.90 -41.68 -14.45
C ASP A 24 -15.74 -41.50 -13.18
N GLN A 25 -15.10 -41.59 -12.00
CA GLN A 25 -15.76 -41.31 -10.72
C GLN A 25 -16.18 -39.85 -10.60
N ILE A 26 -15.33 -38.91 -11.03
CA ILE A 26 -15.67 -37.47 -11.01
C ILE A 26 -16.83 -37.17 -11.96
N ASN A 27 -16.80 -37.68 -13.19
CA ASN A 27 -17.87 -37.45 -14.17
C ASN A 27 -19.20 -38.05 -13.68
N SER A 28 -19.15 -39.23 -13.08
CA SER A 28 -20.32 -39.87 -12.46
C SER A 28 -20.88 -39.05 -11.30
N PHE A 29 -20.00 -38.46 -10.48
CA PHE A 29 -20.41 -37.57 -9.39
C PHE A 29 -21.07 -36.29 -9.92
N ILE A 30 -20.46 -35.63 -10.90
CA ILE A 30 -21.00 -34.40 -11.50
C ILE A 30 -22.37 -34.65 -12.10
N LYS A 31 -22.54 -35.76 -12.83
CA LYS A 31 -23.83 -36.14 -13.41
C LYS A 31 -24.92 -36.33 -12.34
N ARG A 32 -24.60 -37.03 -11.26
CA ARG A 32 -25.54 -37.20 -10.13
C ARG A 32 -25.88 -35.86 -9.48
N LEU A 33 -24.90 -34.96 -9.36
CA LEU A 33 -25.10 -33.65 -8.76
C LEU A 33 -25.99 -32.77 -9.64
N ASP A 34 -25.84 -32.84 -10.97
CA ASP A 34 -26.70 -32.18 -11.96
C ASP A 34 -28.14 -32.72 -11.94
N GLU A 35 -28.32 -34.04 -11.73
CA GLU A 35 -29.65 -34.64 -11.59
C GLU A 35 -30.33 -34.28 -10.24
N MET A 36 -29.56 -34.15 -9.16
CA MET A 36 -30.09 -33.91 -7.82
C MET A 36 -30.37 -32.43 -7.52
N LEU A 37 -29.50 -31.51 -7.96
CA LEU A 37 -29.61 -30.10 -7.61
C LEU A 37 -30.93 -29.45 -8.05
N PRO A 38 -31.48 -29.70 -9.25
CA PRO A 38 -32.77 -29.13 -9.67
C PRO A 38 -33.95 -29.49 -8.77
N VAL A 39 -33.87 -30.62 -8.05
CA VAL A 39 -34.92 -31.07 -7.13
C VAL A 39 -34.83 -30.38 -5.77
N ILE A 40 -33.60 -30.06 -5.32
CA ILE A 40 -33.33 -29.56 -3.97
C ILE A 40 -33.11 -28.03 -3.96
N GLY A 41 -32.68 -27.46 -5.08
CA GLY A 41 -32.27 -26.06 -5.16
C GLY A 41 -31.97 -25.59 -6.59
N PRO A 42 -31.09 -24.59 -6.76
CA PRO A 42 -30.75 -24.08 -8.07
C PRO A 42 -29.99 -25.14 -8.89
N PRO A 43 -30.29 -25.27 -10.19
CA PRO A 43 -29.64 -26.26 -11.06
C PRO A 43 -28.13 -25.98 -11.18
N LEU A 44 -27.35 -27.03 -11.44
CA LEU A 44 -25.93 -26.90 -11.73
C LEU A 44 -25.76 -26.23 -13.10
N LYS A 45 -24.88 -25.23 -13.18
CA LYS A 45 -24.44 -24.69 -14.47
C LYS A 45 -23.22 -25.46 -14.94
N THR A 46 -23.43 -26.37 -15.88
CA THR A 46 -22.35 -27.23 -16.40
C THR A 46 -21.29 -26.42 -17.13
N GLU A 47 -21.66 -25.29 -17.76
CA GLU A 47 -20.77 -24.37 -18.45
C GLU A 47 -19.82 -23.58 -17.52
N GLU A 48 -20.21 -23.39 -16.26
CA GLU A 48 -19.39 -22.73 -15.23
C GLU A 48 -18.63 -23.76 -14.36
N THR A 49 -18.97 -25.05 -14.50
CA THR A 49 -18.37 -26.14 -13.73
C THR A 49 -17.23 -26.77 -14.50
N TRP A 50 -16.04 -26.79 -13.90
CA TRP A 50 -14.84 -27.37 -14.51
C TRP A 50 -14.09 -28.23 -13.50
N VAL A 51 -13.35 -29.20 -14.02
CA VAL A 51 -12.53 -30.13 -13.25
C VAL A 51 -11.08 -29.94 -13.62
N SER A 52 -10.20 -29.94 -12.63
CA SER A 52 -8.76 -30.00 -12.87
C SER A 52 -8.07 -30.73 -11.75
N ARG A 53 -7.03 -31.47 -12.10
CA ARG A 53 -6.15 -32.16 -11.16
C ARG A 53 -5.10 -31.25 -10.55
N HIS A 54 -4.62 -30.29 -11.34
CA HIS A 54 -3.42 -29.51 -11.01
C HIS A 54 -3.73 -28.06 -10.69
N PHE A 55 -4.87 -27.55 -11.16
CA PHE A 55 -5.25 -26.16 -10.99
C PHE A 55 -6.51 -26.08 -10.12
N TYR A 56 -6.51 -25.18 -9.15
CA TYR A 56 -7.73 -24.82 -8.46
C TYR A 56 -7.81 -23.33 -8.21
N LEU A 57 -9.03 -22.82 -8.18
CA LEU A 57 -9.33 -21.42 -7.93
C LEU A 57 -10.30 -21.34 -6.76
N TYR A 58 -9.88 -20.74 -5.65
CA TYR A 58 -10.76 -20.51 -4.51
C TYR A 58 -10.76 -19.03 -4.15
N GLY A 59 -11.93 -18.38 -4.20
CA GLY A 59 -12.05 -16.96 -3.86
C GLY A 59 -11.18 -16.03 -4.70
N LYS A 60 -11.02 -16.33 -6.00
CA LYS A 60 -10.11 -15.63 -6.95
C LYS A 60 -8.61 -15.78 -6.61
N TYR A 61 -8.25 -16.77 -5.82
CA TYR A 61 -6.87 -17.14 -5.51
C TYR A 61 -6.46 -18.39 -6.32
N PRO A 62 -5.69 -18.21 -7.41
CA PRO A 62 -5.27 -19.31 -8.26
C PRO A 62 -4.09 -20.08 -7.66
N VAL A 63 -4.17 -21.41 -7.70
CA VAL A 63 -3.10 -22.32 -7.30
C VAL A 63 -2.89 -23.35 -8.39
N LEU A 64 -1.63 -23.55 -8.79
CA LEU A 64 -1.23 -24.48 -9.84
C LEU A 64 -0.11 -25.39 -9.31
N TYR A 65 -0.29 -26.71 -9.40
CA TYR A 65 0.61 -27.73 -8.84
C TYR A 65 0.95 -27.49 -7.35
N GLY A 66 -0.04 -27.03 -6.57
CA GLY A 66 0.16 -26.68 -5.16
C GLY A 66 0.91 -25.37 -4.91
N ALA A 67 1.40 -24.69 -5.96
CA ALA A 67 2.04 -23.39 -5.86
C ALA A 67 1.04 -22.26 -6.14
N PRO A 68 0.97 -21.23 -5.27
CA PRO A 68 0.10 -20.10 -5.52
C PRO A 68 0.62 -19.25 -6.69
N LEU A 69 -0.27 -18.89 -7.62
CA LEU A 69 0.08 -18.02 -8.73
C LEU A 69 0.02 -16.55 -8.32
N THR A 70 0.93 -15.75 -8.87
CA THR A 70 1.00 -14.32 -8.57
C THR A 70 -0.23 -13.57 -9.08
N MET A 71 -0.73 -12.65 -8.26
CA MET A 71 -1.83 -11.75 -8.58
C MET A 71 -1.44 -10.28 -8.42
N SER A 72 -0.13 -9.99 -8.35
CA SER A 72 0.41 -8.66 -8.09
C SER A 72 -0.05 -7.64 -9.11
N TRP A 73 -0.02 -7.97 -10.40
CA TRP A 73 -0.41 -7.06 -11.48
C TRP A 73 -1.88 -6.63 -11.40
N LYS A 74 -2.78 -7.58 -11.10
CA LYS A 74 -4.19 -7.26 -10.88
C LYS A 74 -4.38 -6.29 -9.71
N ARG A 75 -3.57 -6.45 -8.66
CA ARG A 75 -3.60 -5.58 -7.47
C ARG A 75 -2.92 -4.24 -7.75
N SER A 76 -1.86 -4.21 -8.55
CA SER A 76 -1.13 -3.00 -8.91
C SER A 76 -1.94 -2.10 -9.84
N CYS A 77 -2.90 -2.63 -10.61
CA CYS A 77 -3.85 -1.80 -11.36
C CYS A 77 -4.70 -0.87 -10.46
N ARG A 78 -4.68 -1.06 -9.14
CA ARG A 78 -5.33 -0.17 -8.15
C ARG A 78 -4.34 0.80 -7.49
N LEU A 79 -3.07 0.80 -7.90
CA LEU A 79 -2.10 1.82 -7.50
C LEU A 79 -2.32 3.05 -8.38
N PHE A 80 -3.34 3.84 -8.08
CA PHE A 80 -3.54 5.15 -8.67
C PHE A 80 -4.13 6.11 -7.64
N TRP A 81 -3.85 7.39 -7.79
CA TRP A 81 -4.37 8.43 -6.89
C TRP A 81 -5.91 8.53 -6.97
N CYS A 82 -6.56 8.90 -5.86
CA CYS A 82 -8.03 8.98 -5.73
C CYS A 82 -8.81 7.65 -5.83
N CYS A 83 -8.14 6.51 -5.64
CA CYS A 83 -8.83 5.24 -5.42
C CYS A 83 -9.73 5.30 -4.18
N ASN A 84 -11.04 5.06 -4.35
CA ASN A 84 -12.01 4.76 -3.29
C ASN A 84 -12.41 5.92 -2.34
N GLU A 85 -12.33 7.18 -2.78
CA GLU A 85 -12.68 8.30 -1.91
C GLU A 85 -13.54 9.36 -2.60
N ASP A 86 -14.57 9.82 -1.88
CA ASP A 86 -15.44 10.91 -2.30
C ASP A 86 -14.73 12.27 -2.21
N TYR A 87 -13.82 12.42 -1.23
CA TYR A 87 -13.03 13.62 -0.99
C TYR A 87 -11.54 13.27 -0.92
N PRO A 88 -10.80 13.37 -2.03
CA PRO A 88 -9.42 12.93 -2.08
C PRO A 88 -8.53 13.91 -1.30
N THR A 89 -8.07 13.50 -0.12
CA THR A 89 -6.98 14.19 0.58
C THR A 89 -5.65 13.52 0.27
N ILE A 90 -4.53 14.23 0.49
CA ILE A 90 -3.19 13.65 0.30
C ILE A 90 -3.00 12.44 1.21
N GLU A 91 -3.37 12.55 2.49
CA GLU A 91 -3.19 11.48 3.48
C GLU A 91 -3.97 10.22 3.12
N SER A 92 -5.22 10.40 2.73
CA SER A 92 -6.14 9.31 2.41
C SER A 92 -5.76 8.62 1.09
N SER A 93 -5.41 9.42 0.06
CA SER A 93 -4.86 8.90 -1.21
C SER A 93 -3.56 8.11 -1.02
N LEU A 94 -2.62 8.62 -0.22
CA LEU A 94 -1.35 7.93 0.06
C LEU A 94 -1.55 6.65 0.89
N SER A 95 -2.49 6.67 1.84
CA SER A 95 -2.86 5.48 2.63
C SER A 95 -3.48 4.40 1.75
N SER A 96 -4.32 4.79 0.80
CA SER A 96 -4.91 3.88 -0.19
C SER A 96 -3.85 3.28 -1.11
N LEU A 97 -2.89 4.09 -1.59
CA LEU A 97 -1.73 3.60 -2.35
C LEU A 97 -0.90 2.61 -1.52
N ALA A 98 -0.62 2.91 -0.25
CA ALA A 98 0.11 2.03 0.65
C ALA A 98 -0.59 0.67 0.84
N ALA A 99 -1.91 0.69 1.09
CA ALA A 99 -2.70 -0.53 1.26
C ALA A 99 -2.71 -1.40 0.00
N ASN A 100 -2.83 -0.78 -1.18
CA ASN A 100 -2.77 -1.47 -2.47
C ASN A 100 -1.37 -2.02 -2.75
N LEU A 101 -0.30 -1.33 -2.34
CA LEU A 101 1.08 -1.81 -2.45
C LEU A 101 1.28 -3.07 -1.59
N PHE A 102 0.92 -3.02 -0.31
CA PHE A 102 1.02 -4.19 0.58
C PHE A 102 0.21 -5.37 0.06
N SER A 103 -0.97 -5.10 -0.51
CA SER A 103 -1.78 -6.12 -1.16
C SER A 103 -1.06 -6.73 -2.36
N ALA A 104 -0.46 -5.91 -3.25
CA ALA A 104 0.27 -6.42 -4.42
C ALA A 104 1.52 -7.22 -4.02
N VAL A 105 2.32 -6.70 -3.09
CA VAL A 105 3.53 -7.33 -2.57
C VAL A 105 3.23 -8.65 -1.87
N ALA A 106 2.12 -8.74 -1.13
CA ALA A 106 1.73 -10.01 -0.48
C ALA A 106 1.37 -11.13 -1.47
N SER A 107 1.26 -10.85 -2.77
CA SER A 107 0.98 -11.85 -3.81
C SER A 107 2.16 -12.17 -4.73
N ASP A 108 3.35 -11.59 -4.49
CA ASP A 108 4.50 -11.76 -5.38
C ASP A 108 5.82 -11.62 -4.63
N ASN A 109 6.86 -12.28 -5.16
CA ASN A 109 8.21 -12.20 -4.63
C ASN A 109 8.98 -11.00 -5.20
N ARG A 110 8.59 -10.46 -6.36
CA ARG A 110 9.26 -9.33 -7.01
C ARG A 110 8.73 -7.99 -6.51
N THR A 111 9.22 -7.56 -5.35
CA THR A 111 8.73 -6.35 -4.67
C THR A 111 9.25 -5.03 -5.25
N GLN A 112 10.41 -5.04 -5.91
CA GLN A 112 11.10 -3.85 -6.41
C GLN A 112 10.27 -3.07 -7.44
N VAL A 113 9.70 -3.78 -8.42
CA VAL A 113 8.91 -3.15 -9.50
C VAL A 113 7.63 -2.53 -8.94
N LEU A 114 6.98 -3.23 -8.00
CA LEU A 114 5.78 -2.72 -7.33
C LEU A 114 6.07 -1.48 -6.50
N PHE A 115 7.20 -1.47 -5.80
CA PHE A 115 7.64 -0.30 -5.05
C PHE A 115 7.94 0.89 -5.97
N TYR A 116 8.57 0.65 -7.12
CA TYR A 116 8.83 1.71 -8.11
C TYR A 116 7.53 2.33 -8.63
N ILE A 117 6.54 1.51 -8.99
CA ILE A 117 5.21 1.97 -9.40
C ILE A 117 4.56 2.80 -8.29
N TYR A 118 4.61 2.31 -7.04
CA TYR A 118 4.09 3.04 -5.89
C TYR A 118 4.75 4.41 -5.71
N MET A 119 6.09 4.48 -5.78
CA MET A 119 6.82 5.74 -5.66
C MET A 119 6.45 6.73 -6.76
N PHE A 120 6.30 6.25 -7.99
CA PHE A 120 5.86 7.05 -9.13
C PHE A 120 4.47 7.65 -8.87
N GLU A 121 3.52 6.84 -8.39
CA GLU A 121 2.16 7.27 -8.07
C GLU A 121 2.10 8.23 -6.87
N CYS A 122 2.96 8.05 -5.86
CA CYS A 122 3.08 8.99 -4.74
C CYS A 122 3.57 10.37 -5.21
N VAL A 123 4.59 10.42 -6.08
CA VAL A 123 5.05 11.67 -6.68
C VAL A 123 3.93 12.32 -7.48
N GLY A 124 3.24 11.54 -8.33
CA GLY A 124 2.08 12.03 -9.10
C GLY A 124 0.98 12.61 -8.20
N CYS A 125 0.69 11.95 -7.07
CA CYS A 125 -0.25 12.43 -6.06
C CYS A 125 0.17 13.79 -5.48
N PHE A 126 1.44 13.95 -5.08
CA PHE A 126 1.94 15.23 -4.57
C PHE A 126 1.91 16.32 -5.63
N GLN A 127 2.35 16.04 -6.85
CA GLN A 127 2.33 16.98 -7.98
C GLN A 127 0.91 17.48 -8.27
N ASN A 128 -0.05 16.56 -8.31
CA ASN A 128 -1.45 16.89 -8.57
C ASN A 128 -2.03 17.77 -7.45
N ASN A 129 -1.79 17.41 -6.18
CA ASN A 129 -2.32 18.17 -5.03
C ASN A 129 -1.69 19.56 -4.88
N ILE A 130 -0.39 19.71 -5.17
CA ILE A 130 0.28 21.01 -5.18
C ILE A 130 -0.27 21.90 -6.30
N ARG A 131 -0.51 21.33 -7.49
CA ARG A 131 -1.01 22.06 -8.66
C ARG A 131 -2.49 22.40 -8.56
N ARG A 132 -3.30 21.49 -8.01
CA ARG A 132 -4.76 21.56 -7.96
C ARG A 132 -5.24 21.07 -6.59
N PRO A 133 -5.06 21.88 -5.53
CA PRO A 133 -5.57 21.52 -4.22
C PRO A 133 -7.10 21.44 -4.26
N TYR A 134 -7.67 20.33 -3.77
CA TYR A 134 -9.12 20.10 -3.84
C TYR A 134 -9.92 21.06 -2.95
N LEU A 135 -9.38 21.41 -1.77
CA LEU A 135 -10.04 22.23 -0.76
C LEU A 135 -9.69 23.72 -0.83
N GLN A 136 -8.77 24.13 -1.70
CA GLN A 136 -8.29 25.51 -1.79
C GLN A 136 -8.60 26.09 -3.17
N HIS A 137 -9.14 27.31 -3.19
CA HIS A 137 -9.44 28.01 -4.43
C HIS A 137 -8.20 28.47 -5.21
N CYS A 138 -7.02 28.46 -4.57
CA CYS A 138 -5.77 28.87 -5.20
C CYS A 138 -4.71 27.75 -5.12
N PRO A 139 -3.99 27.46 -6.22
CA PRO A 139 -2.86 26.54 -6.21
C PRO A 139 -1.79 26.94 -5.20
N PHE A 140 -1.14 25.94 -4.60
CA PHE A 140 -0.07 26.16 -3.62
C PHE A 140 1.05 27.11 -4.10
N PRO A 141 1.52 27.07 -5.36
CA PRO A 141 2.56 27.99 -5.84
C PRO A 141 2.11 29.45 -5.86
N GLN A 142 0.82 29.70 -6.12
CA GLN A 142 0.26 31.04 -6.08
C GLN A 142 0.14 31.54 -4.64
N LEU A 143 -0.21 30.65 -3.70
CA LEU A 143 -0.26 30.95 -2.28
C LEU A 143 1.14 31.29 -1.73
N MET A 144 2.16 30.49 -2.07
CA MET A 144 3.55 30.71 -1.66
C MET A 144 4.14 32.00 -2.22
N LYS A 145 3.79 32.38 -3.46
CA LYS A 145 4.18 33.68 -4.03
C LYS A 145 3.59 34.86 -3.25
N ARG A 146 2.37 34.71 -2.74
CA ARG A 146 1.70 35.75 -1.94
C ARG A 146 2.24 35.82 -0.51
N ASN A 147 2.52 34.68 0.09
CA ASN A 147 2.97 34.56 1.48
C ASN A 147 4.16 33.59 1.58
N PRO A 148 5.42 34.05 1.39
CA PRO A 148 6.60 33.18 1.41
C PRO A 148 7.06 32.80 2.83
N ARG A 149 6.32 33.21 3.86
CA ARG A 149 6.67 33.00 5.27
C ARG A 149 5.70 31.99 5.87
N LEU A 150 6.23 30.85 6.30
CA LEU A 150 5.49 29.87 7.10
C LEU A 150 5.81 30.12 8.56
N THR A 151 4.77 30.41 9.34
CA THR A 151 4.91 30.64 10.77
C THR A 151 4.66 29.32 11.47
N VAL A 152 5.72 28.70 11.98
CA VAL A 152 5.61 27.51 12.82
C VAL A 152 5.42 28.00 14.25
N LYS A 153 4.29 27.62 14.86
CA LYS A 153 4.09 27.84 16.29
C LYS A 153 4.88 26.78 17.03
N THR A 154 5.96 27.18 17.69
CA THR A 154 6.66 26.37 18.68
C THR A 154 6.11 26.69 20.06
N ASP A 155 5.98 25.66 20.91
CA ASP A 155 5.35 25.77 22.23
C ASP A 155 6.14 26.66 23.21
N ASP A 156 7.42 26.91 22.96
CA ASP A 156 8.24 27.81 23.77
C ASP A 156 8.94 28.90 22.92
N VAL A 157 8.73 30.16 23.33
CA VAL A 157 9.38 31.40 22.88
C VAL A 157 9.13 31.79 21.41
N ALA A 158 8.25 32.78 21.22
CA ALA A 158 7.97 33.57 20.00
C ALA A 158 7.84 32.77 18.67
N PRO A 159 6.75 32.94 17.90
CA PRO A 159 6.54 32.18 16.67
C PRO A 159 7.75 32.25 15.73
N LYS A 160 8.46 31.13 15.57
CA LYS A 160 9.65 31.06 14.73
C LYS A 160 9.17 31.08 13.29
N THR A 161 9.29 32.25 12.67
CA THR A 161 8.92 32.42 11.27
C THR A 161 10.02 31.79 10.43
N VAL A 162 9.74 30.63 9.86
CA VAL A 162 10.64 29.99 8.92
C VAL A 162 10.34 30.59 7.55
N SER A 163 11.28 31.39 7.03
CA SER A 163 11.23 31.77 5.62
C SER A 163 11.47 30.50 4.82
N VAL A 164 10.49 30.09 4.00
CA VAL A 164 10.70 28.97 3.09
C VAL A 164 11.65 29.46 2.00
N LEU A 165 12.93 29.23 2.21
CA LEU A 165 13.98 29.45 1.22
C LEU A 165 13.97 28.29 0.23
N SER A 166 12.94 28.21 -0.58
CA SER A 166 13.06 27.57 -1.90
C SER A 166 11.94 28.08 -2.81
N PRO A 167 12.26 28.51 -4.04
CA PRO A 167 11.26 28.96 -4.98
C PRO A 167 10.59 27.70 -5.51
N ILE A 168 9.43 27.33 -4.95
CA ILE A 168 8.56 26.36 -5.62
C ILE A 168 8.08 27.05 -6.90
N THR A 169 8.87 26.93 -7.97
CA THR A 169 8.56 27.43 -9.30
C THR A 169 7.62 26.45 -9.97
N ALA A 170 6.93 26.89 -11.02
CA ALA A 170 6.10 25.97 -11.80
C ALA A 170 6.92 24.78 -12.36
N GLU A 171 8.21 24.98 -12.59
CA GLU A 171 9.16 23.98 -13.09
C GLU A 171 9.57 22.97 -12.01
N SER A 172 9.81 23.41 -10.77
CA SER A 172 10.18 22.52 -9.65
C SER A 172 9.05 21.59 -9.20
N ILE A 173 7.81 21.87 -9.62
CA ILE A 173 6.63 21.03 -9.39
C ILE A 173 6.55 19.92 -10.45
N ILE A 174 7.07 20.15 -11.64
CA ILE A 174 7.01 19.18 -12.75
C ILE A 174 8.16 18.19 -12.63
N GLN A 175 9.34 18.63 -12.18
CA GLN A 175 10.49 17.75 -12.00
C GLN A 175 10.56 17.17 -10.58
N PRO A 176 10.91 15.88 -10.40
CA PRO A 176 11.21 15.30 -9.10
C PRO A 176 12.40 16.03 -8.46
N SER A 177 12.10 17.05 -7.66
CA SER A 177 13.05 17.82 -6.87
C SER A 177 13.32 17.15 -5.51
N GLU A 178 14.34 17.64 -4.79
CA GLU A 178 14.65 17.24 -3.41
C GLU A 178 13.45 17.34 -2.47
N LEU A 179 12.47 18.22 -2.78
CA LEU A 179 11.20 18.31 -2.08
C LEU A 179 10.45 16.98 -2.08
N TYR A 180 10.30 16.34 -3.23
CA TYR A 180 9.57 15.06 -3.32
C TYR A 180 10.33 13.94 -2.63
N TRP A 181 11.67 13.94 -2.70
CA TRP A 181 12.48 13.02 -1.91
C TRP A 181 12.30 13.22 -0.41
N GLY A 182 12.31 14.47 0.07
CA GLY A 182 12.05 14.78 1.47
C GLY A 182 10.66 14.34 1.92
N LEU A 183 9.64 14.55 1.07
CA LEU A 183 8.29 14.07 1.34
C LEU A 183 8.25 12.54 1.41
N LEU A 184 8.83 11.85 0.43
CA LEU A 184 8.83 10.38 0.31
C LEU A 184 9.65 9.66 1.39
N LEU A 185 10.71 10.30 1.91
CA LEU A 185 11.60 9.71 2.91
C LEU A 185 11.16 9.99 4.35
N CYS A 186 10.17 10.85 4.57
CA CYS A 186 9.65 11.17 5.90
C CYS A 186 8.37 10.35 6.18
N PRO A 187 8.47 9.24 6.96
CA PRO A 187 7.33 8.42 7.32
C PRO A 187 6.44 9.10 8.37
N ARG A 188 5.19 8.61 8.47
CA ARG A 188 4.18 9.12 9.40
C ARG A 188 4.64 9.18 10.87
N THR A 189 5.44 8.21 11.32
CA THR A 189 5.96 8.13 12.69
C THR A 189 6.88 9.29 13.08
N LEU A 190 7.44 10.00 12.10
CA LEU A 190 8.29 11.17 12.29
C LEU A 190 7.59 12.48 11.89
N GLY A 191 6.25 12.46 11.81
CA GLY A 191 5.44 13.63 11.44
C GLY A 191 5.31 13.85 9.93
N GLY A 192 5.69 12.86 9.11
CA GLY A 192 5.52 12.90 7.66
C GLY A 192 4.16 12.40 7.18
N TYR A 193 4.07 12.11 5.87
CA TYR A 193 2.88 11.53 5.26
C TYR A 193 2.84 9.99 5.44
N PRO A 194 1.69 9.32 5.23
CA PRO A 194 1.57 7.86 5.32
C PRO A 194 2.23 7.18 4.11
N ILE A 195 3.55 7.31 4.02
CA ILE A 195 4.38 6.73 2.98
C ILE A 195 5.03 5.45 3.50
N VAL A 196 5.15 4.48 2.60
CA VAL A 196 5.78 3.20 2.86
C VAL A 196 7.22 3.26 2.37
N LEU A 197 8.17 2.98 3.25
CA LEU A 197 9.58 2.82 2.89
C LEU A 197 9.83 1.39 2.38
N TYR A 198 10.86 1.22 1.54
CA TYR A 198 11.13 -0.08 0.91
C TYR A 198 11.29 -1.24 1.91
N PRO A 199 12.06 -1.14 3.00
CA PRO A 199 12.17 -2.23 3.98
C PRO A 199 10.80 -2.67 4.55
N SER A 200 9.87 -1.72 4.73
CA SER A 200 8.55 -2.00 5.30
C SER A 200 7.73 -2.97 4.45
N ILE A 201 8.00 -3.08 3.14
CA ILE A 201 7.33 -4.06 2.27
C ILE A 201 7.94 -5.45 2.36
N LEU A 202 9.18 -5.56 2.85
CA LEU A 202 9.89 -6.83 3.02
C LEU A 202 9.50 -7.51 4.33
N VAL A 203 9.21 -6.72 5.37
CA VAL A 203 8.84 -7.22 6.70
C VAL A 203 7.45 -6.74 7.07
N LYS A 204 6.49 -7.67 7.11
CA LYS A 204 5.11 -7.36 7.48
C LYS A 204 4.97 -7.27 9.00
N GLY A 205 4.51 -6.11 9.49
CA GLY A 205 4.06 -5.94 10.87
C GLY A 205 5.20 -5.90 11.90
N PHE A 206 6.17 -5.01 11.70
CA PHE A 206 7.24 -4.81 12.68
C PHE A 206 6.65 -4.30 14.01
N PRO A 207 7.09 -4.83 15.17
CA PRO A 207 6.46 -4.54 16.46
C PRO A 207 6.64 -3.09 16.93
N ASP A 208 7.78 -2.47 16.60
CA ASP A 208 8.09 -1.06 16.92
C ASP A 208 8.40 -0.26 15.65
N GLN A 209 7.37 0.37 15.10
CA GLN A 209 7.44 1.09 13.83
C GLN A 209 8.38 2.31 13.90
N LEU A 210 8.48 2.99 15.04
CA LEU A 210 9.33 4.17 15.19
C LEU A 210 10.81 3.78 15.06
N SER A 211 11.25 2.78 15.84
CA SER A 211 12.64 2.30 15.76
C SER A 211 12.96 1.78 14.36
N TYR A 212 11.99 1.13 13.72
CA TYR A 212 12.14 0.62 12.36
C TYR A 212 12.36 1.74 11.33
N ASP A 213 11.57 2.80 11.42
CA ASP A 213 11.63 3.93 10.50
C ASP A 213 12.91 4.74 10.69
N ILE A 214 13.34 4.98 11.95
CA ILE A 214 14.62 5.62 12.27
C ILE A 214 15.80 4.78 11.73
N ALA A 215 15.78 3.47 11.96
CA ALA A 215 16.82 2.57 11.46
C ALA A 215 16.87 2.56 9.93
N THR A 216 15.71 2.58 9.27
CA THR A 216 15.61 2.63 7.80
C THR A 216 16.21 3.91 7.24
N ILE A 217 15.85 5.07 7.79
CA ILE A 217 16.41 6.36 7.38
C ILE A 217 17.91 6.43 7.65
N SER A 218 18.36 5.95 8.81
CA SER A 218 19.79 5.85 9.15
C SER A 218 20.55 4.98 8.14
N ALA A 219 19.95 3.88 7.69
CA ALA A 219 20.54 3.02 6.67
C ALA A 219 20.65 3.73 5.31
N TYR A 220 19.58 4.40 4.86
CA TYR A 220 19.60 5.20 3.62
C TYR A 220 20.68 6.28 3.64
N TYR A 221 20.80 6.99 4.76
CA TYR A 221 21.81 8.02 4.94
C TYR A 221 23.24 7.45 4.94
N LYS A 222 23.48 6.31 5.61
CA LYS A 222 24.79 5.63 5.56
C LYS A 222 25.15 5.19 4.13
N THR A 223 24.17 4.81 3.32
CA THR A 223 24.39 4.46 1.92
C THR A 223 24.58 5.66 1.01
N SER A 224 23.94 6.80 1.27
CA SER A 224 24.15 8.05 0.50
C SER A 224 25.50 8.70 0.82
N ASN A 225 25.96 8.60 2.06
CA ASN A 225 27.16 9.29 2.55
C ASN A 225 28.48 8.54 2.33
N ARG A 226 28.52 7.58 1.41
CA ARG A 226 29.81 7.12 0.86
C ARG A 226 30.47 8.20 -0.03
N GLU A 227 29.74 9.24 -0.44
CA GLU A 227 30.30 10.36 -1.23
C GLU A 227 30.37 11.71 -0.51
N ASN A 228 29.61 11.97 0.58
CA ASN A 228 29.71 13.23 1.35
C ASN A 228 29.31 13.01 2.82
N GLN A 229 30.26 13.08 3.77
CA GLN A 229 30.01 12.95 5.21
C GLN A 229 29.79 14.34 5.84
N GLU A 230 28.53 14.71 6.12
CA GLU A 230 28.20 15.76 7.11
C GLU A 230 27.01 15.35 7.99
N SER A 231 27.24 15.36 9.31
CA SER A 231 26.49 14.75 10.43
C SER A 231 24.96 14.95 10.54
N PRO A 232 24.24 14.07 11.29
CA PRO A 232 22.78 13.94 11.27
C PRO A 232 21.99 14.83 12.25
N SER A 233 22.60 15.83 12.89
CA SER A 233 22.05 16.42 14.12
C SER A 233 21.06 17.58 13.96
N LYS A 234 20.61 17.95 12.75
CA LYS A 234 19.77 19.16 12.56
C LYS A 234 18.35 18.93 12.06
N GLY A 235 17.99 17.71 11.63
CA GLY A 235 16.67 17.41 11.04
C GLY A 235 15.76 16.51 11.88
N ILE A 236 16.26 15.99 13.00
CA ILE A 236 15.56 14.99 13.85
C ILE A 236 15.47 15.51 15.29
N GLU A 237 15.00 16.75 15.47
CA GLU A 237 14.48 17.18 16.77
C GLU A 237 12.95 17.04 16.73
N PRO A 238 12.38 15.98 17.33
CA PRO A 238 10.94 15.91 17.50
C PRO A 238 10.49 17.09 18.37
N ILE A 239 9.46 17.79 17.91
CA ILE A 239 8.81 18.87 18.67
C ILE A 239 8.22 18.23 19.95
N PRO A 240 8.54 18.72 21.16
CA PRO A 240 8.06 18.11 22.39
C PRO A 240 6.54 18.15 22.48
N LEU A 241 5.93 17.01 22.83
CA LEU A 241 4.49 16.83 22.92
C LEU A 241 3.93 17.42 24.24
N ASN A 242 2.76 18.05 24.14
CA ASN A 242 2.06 18.71 25.25
C ASN A 242 1.14 17.73 26.02
N SER A 243 0.74 18.08 27.25
CA SER A 243 0.03 17.17 28.18
C SER A 243 -1.34 16.65 27.72
N SER A 244 -1.92 17.25 26.68
CA SER A 244 -3.15 16.79 26.02
C SER A 244 -2.93 15.60 25.07
N GLN A 245 -1.71 15.44 24.52
CA GLN A 245 -1.34 14.34 23.62
C GLN A 245 -1.06 13.03 24.38
N LEU A 246 -0.77 13.10 25.69
CA LEU A 246 -0.64 11.95 26.59
C LEU A 246 -1.93 11.10 26.71
N ARG A 247 -3.11 11.67 26.40
CA ARG A 247 -4.38 10.91 26.38
C ARG A 247 -4.53 10.03 25.13
N CYS A 248 -3.83 10.32 24.03
CA CYS A 248 -3.85 9.49 22.82
C CYS A 248 -3.14 8.13 23.03
N PHE A 249 -2.13 8.09 23.90
CA PHE A 249 -1.39 6.86 24.24
C PHE A 249 -2.23 5.78 24.94
N ILE A 250 -3.36 6.17 25.54
CA ILE A 250 -4.27 5.23 26.22
C ILE A 250 -5.15 4.48 25.20
N HIS A 251 -5.43 5.08 24.04
CA HIS A 251 -6.25 4.48 22.98
C HIS A 251 -5.42 3.83 21.86
N GLU A 252 -4.21 4.34 21.59
CA GLU A 252 -3.21 3.70 20.72
C GLU A 252 -1.84 3.71 21.41
N PRO A 253 -1.37 2.58 21.96
CA PRO A 253 -0.11 2.51 22.72
C PRO A 253 1.16 2.72 21.87
N ARG A 254 1.02 3.09 20.59
CA ARG A 254 2.11 3.26 19.60
C ARG A 254 2.09 4.61 18.88
N SER A 255 1.26 5.56 19.31
CA SER A 255 1.21 6.91 18.70
C SER A 255 2.38 7.77 19.19
N ASN A 256 3.04 8.48 18.29
CA ASN A 256 3.86 9.67 18.58
C ASN A 256 3.15 10.88 17.98
#